data_AF-A0A4Q4M9G9-F1
#
_entry.id   AF-A0A4Q4M9G9-F1
#
_cell.length_a   1.000
_cell.length_b   1.000
_cell.length_c   1.000
_cell.angle_alpha   90.00
_cell.angle_beta   90.00
_cell.angle_gamma   90.00
#
_symmetry.space_group_name_H-M   'P 1'
#
loop_
_entity.id
_entity.type
_entity.pdbx_description
1 polymer ?
#
loop_
_entity_poly.entity_id
_entity_poly.type
_entity_poly.pdbx_seq_one_letter_code
_entity_poly.pdbx_strand_id
1 'polypeptide(L)'
;MAASALDQERQLAIDPIVGTSVQHNTQVVSNIRSLTASLFGVAAGTLGLESYAGFIFYLLGSLVVSVLLFALKTDGKPGAYFYRPLVLEARLNQANVLKKVVDAIKDLVQDCNFDCNDSGIALQAMDNSHVALVSMMLKSEAFSPFRCDRNIALGINLGSLTKVLRAAGSDDILTIKAEDAPDVVNLVFETKSAARISEYDIKLMDIDQEHLGIPETDYAATITLPAAEFQRICRDLGALSESVSIECTKEGVKFACSGDIGSGSVILKQDPSLEKESEAVLIEMNEPVSLTFSLKYLTNFCKASGLSDSVKLCLSSEVPLLVEYALQDQSYLRFYLAPKIGDEE
;
A
#
# COMPACT_ATOMS: atom_id res chain seq x y z
N MET A 1 -10.40 7.22 -25.18
CA MET A 1 -9.61 6.55 -24.12
C MET A 1 -9.66 5.03 -24.24
N ALA A 2 -10.83 4.39 -24.36
CA ALA A 2 -10.88 2.95 -24.68
C ALA A 2 -10.19 2.61 -26.01
N ALA A 3 -10.34 3.46 -27.04
CA ALA A 3 -9.69 3.29 -28.33
C ALA A 3 -8.15 3.36 -28.25
N SER A 4 -7.58 4.21 -27.37
CA SER A 4 -6.11 4.33 -27.24
C SER A 4 -5.49 3.17 -26.49
N ALA A 5 -6.19 2.60 -25.50
CA ALA A 5 -5.76 1.39 -24.81
C ALA A 5 -5.85 0.16 -25.72
N LEU A 6 -6.94 0.03 -26.47
CA LEU A 6 -7.14 -1.07 -27.43
C LEU A 6 -6.12 -1.04 -28.58
N ASP A 7 -5.81 0.17 -29.09
CA ASP A 7 -4.78 0.36 -30.11
C ASP A 7 -3.40 0.01 -29.56
N GLN A 8 -3.13 0.32 -28.29
CA GLN A 8 -1.85 0.02 -27.64
C GLN A 8 -1.67 -1.48 -27.35
N GLU A 9 -2.71 -2.17 -26.88
CA GLU A 9 -2.70 -3.65 -26.73
C GLU A 9 -2.51 -4.35 -28.08
N ARG A 10 -3.19 -3.86 -29.12
CA ARG A 10 -3.04 -4.37 -30.48
C ARG A 10 -1.64 -4.11 -31.04
N GLN A 11 -1.03 -2.96 -30.72
CA GLN A 11 0.35 -2.64 -31.10
C GLN A 11 1.35 -3.59 -30.41
N LEU A 12 1.14 -3.89 -29.13
CA LEU A 12 1.97 -4.82 -28.34
C LEU A 12 1.87 -6.28 -28.83
N ALA A 13 0.73 -6.67 -29.39
CA ALA A 13 0.57 -7.98 -30.03
C ALA A 13 1.26 -8.08 -31.41
N ILE A 14 1.47 -6.95 -32.09
CA ILE A 14 2.13 -6.88 -33.40
C ILE A 14 3.65 -6.76 -33.23
N ASP A 15 4.12 -5.94 -32.28
CA ASP A 15 5.53 -5.72 -31.96
C ASP A 15 5.79 -6.07 -30.48
N PRO A 16 5.97 -7.35 -30.13
CA PRO A 16 6.21 -7.76 -28.75
C PRO A 16 7.52 -7.13 -28.23
N ILE A 17 7.43 -6.40 -27.13
CA ILE A 17 8.58 -5.77 -26.49
C ILE A 17 9.47 -6.85 -25.88
N VAL A 18 10.62 -7.08 -26.48
CA VAL A 18 11.61 -8.03 -25.97
C VAL A 18 12.42 -7.35 -24.87
N GLY A 19 12.20 -7.74 -23.60
CA GLY A 19 12.83 -7.10 -22.44
C GLY A 19 14.36 -7.05 -22.49
N THR A 20 15.02 -8.09 -23.01
CA THR A 20 16.48 -8.11 -23.22
C THR A 20 16.95 -7.06 -24.23
N SER A 21 16.13 -6.76 -25.24
CA SER A 21 16.43 -5.73 -26.25
C SER A 21 16.26 -4.32 -25.68
N VAL A 22 15.26 -4.10 -24.81
CA VAL A 22 15.10 -2.83 -24.10
C VAL A 22 16.28 -2.55 -23.18
N GLN A 23 16.68 -3.53 -22.37
CA GLN A 23 17.85 -3.41 -21.49
C GLN A 23 19.13 -3.14 -22.29
N HIS A 24 19.37 -3.90 -23.37
CA HIS A 24 20.50 -3.68 -24.27
C HIS A 24 20.48 -2.27 -24.88
N ASN A 25 19.33 -1.78 -25.34
CA ASN A 25 19.21 -0.45 -25.93
C ASN A 25 19.47 0.65 -24.89
N THR A 26 18.94 0.53 -23.68
CA THR A 26 19.21 1.46 -22.57
C THR A 26 20.70 1.49 -22.22
N GLN A 27 21.35 0.33 -22.13
CA GLN A 27 22.80 0.22 -21.89
C GLN A 27 23.61 0.90 -23.00
N VAL A 28 23.26 0.64 -24.26
CA VAL A 28 23.93 1.23 -25.43
C VAL A 28 23.79 2.76 -25.43
N VAL A 29 22.61 3.29 -25.13
CA VAL A 29 22.37 4.74 -25.07
C VAL A 29 23.16 5.38 -23.93
N SER A 30 23.20 4.74 -22.76
CA SER A 30 24.03 5.20 -21.63
C SER A 30 25.52 5.23 -22.00
N ASN A 31 26.01 4.16 -22.63
CA ASN A 31 27.39 4.07 -23.11
C ASN A 31 27.72 5.16 -24.13
N ILE A 32 26.82 5.43 -25.09
CA ILE A 32 27.01 6.49 -26.09
C ILE A 32 27.06 7.86 -25.41
N ARG A 33 26.18 8.15 -24.45
CA ARG A 33 26.20 9.42 -23.70
C ARG A 33 27.47 9.58 -22.87
N SER A 34 27.93 8.51 -22.21
CA SER A 34 29.18 8.52 -21.44
C SER A 34 30.42 8.75 -22.33
N LEU A 35 30.51 8.05 -23.46
CA LEU A 35 31.57 8.24 -24.46
C LEU A 35 31.52 9.65 -25.07
N THR A 36 30.34 10.16 -25.36
CA THR A 36 30.11 11.52 -25.87
C THR A 36 30.63 12.55 -24.88
N ALA A 37 30.26 12.41 -23.61
CA ALA A 37 30.68 13.33 -22.57
C ALA A 37 32.21 13.33 -22.40
N SER A 38 32.82 12.14 -22.41
CA SER A 38 34.27 11.98 -22.34
C SER A 38 34.98 12.59 -23.56
N LEU A 39 34.51 12.28 -24.78
CA LEU A 39 35.11 12.76 -26.03
C LEU A 39 35.06 14.28 -26.14
N PHE A 40 33.89 14.89 -25.91
CA PHE A 40 33.74 16.34 -25.99
C PHE A 40 34.43 17.05 -24.82
N GLY A 41 34.54 16.42 -23.64
CA GLY A 41 35.34 16.92 -22.53
C GLY A 41 36.83 16.97 -22.85
N VAL A 42 37.38 15.91 -23.42
CA VAL A 42 38.79 15.87 -23.87
C VAL A 42 39.02 16.87 -25.00
N ALA A 43 38.12 16.94 -25.99
CA ALA A 43 38.23 17.87 -27.10
C ALA A 43 38.21 19.34 -26.63
N ALA A 44 37.30 19.70 -25.72
CA ALA A 44 37.27 21.03 -25.11
C ALA A 44 38.57 21.38 -24.38
N GLY A 45 39.13 20.42 -23.63
CA GLY A 45 40.42 20.56 -22.95
C GLY A 45 41.59 20.76 -23.92
N THR A 46 41.66 19.98 -25.00
CA THR A 46 42.72 20.13 -26.01
C THR A 46 42.65 21.44 -26.80
N LEU A 47 41.44 21.97 -26.99
CA LEU A 47 41.20 23.24 -27.67
C LEU A 47 41.34 24.46 -26.73
N GLY A 48 41.60 24.24 -25.44
CA GLY A 48 41.70 25.31 -24.44
C GLY A 48 40.37 26.07 -24.22
N LEU A 49 39.23 25.42 -24.48
CA LEU A 49 37.92 26.04 -24.32
C LEU A 49 37.51 26.02 -22.84
N GLU A 50 37.73 27.13 -22.15
CA GLU A 50 37.39 27.29 -20.75
C GLU A 50 36.01 27.95 -20.55
N SER A 51 35.43 27.73 -19.37
CA SER A 51 34.21 28.42 -18.92
C SER A 51 33.03 28.26 -19.89
N TYR A 52 32.38 29.35 -20.26
CA TYR A 52 31.17 29.37 -21.08
C TYR A 52 31.38 28.80 -22.50
N ALA A 53 32.57 28.99 -23.09
CA ALA A 53 32.87 28.49 -24.42
C ALA A 53 32.98 26.96 -24.45
N GLY A 54 33.59 26.36 -23.43
CA GLY A 54 33.65 24.91 -23.25
C GLY A 54 32.26 24.30 -23.01
N PHE A 55 31.43 24.98 -22.21
CA PHE A 55 30.04 24.55 -21.97
C PHE A 55 29.19 24.57 -23.25
N ILE A 56 29.25 25.65 -24.04
CA ILE A 56 28.54 25.72 -25.33
C ILE A 56 29.01 24.63 -26.28
N PHE A 57 30.33 24.41 -26.37
CA PHE A 57 30.90 23.37 -27.22
C PHE A 57 30.39 21.97 -26.83
N TYR A 58 30.39 21.67 -25.53
CA TYR A 58 29.82 20.44 -25.00
C TYR A 58 28.32 20.31 -25.30
N LEU A 59 27.55 21.37 -25.10
CA LEU A 59 26.10 21.38 -25.31
C LEU A 59 25.76 21.15 -26.79
N LEU A 60 26.44 21.84 -27.70
CA LEU A 60 26.26 21.66 -29.14
C LEU A 60 26.67 20.25 -29.58
N GLY A 61 27.80 19.74 -29.10
CA GLY A 61 28.25 18.37 -29.37
C GLY A 61 27.25 17.32 -28.88
N SER A 62 26.74 17.50 -27.65
CA SER A 62 25.74 16.61 -27.06
C SER A 62 24.40 16.66 -27.80
N LEU A 63 24.00 17.84 -28.28
CA LEU A 63 22.78 18.02 -29.07
C LEU A 63 22.91 17.34 -30.44
N VAL A 64 24.06 17.47 -31.10
CA VAL A 64 24.34 16.79 -32.37
C VAL A 64 24.29 15.27 -32.20
N VAL A 65 24.92 14.72 -31.17
CA VAL A 65 24.87 13.26 -30.90
C VAL A 65 23.45 12.82 -30.58
N SER A 66 22.69 13.62 -29.82
CA SER A 66 21.28 13.31 -29.54
C SER A 66 20.44 13.26 -30.82
N VAL A 67 20.61 14.24 -31.72
CA VAL A 67 19.95 14.25 -33.03
C VAL A 67 20.37 13.05 -33.89
N LEU A 68 21.65 12.68 -33.89
CA LEU A 68 22.15 11.51 -34.61
C LEU A 68 21.59 10.20 -34.04
N LEU A 69 21.45 10.07 -32.73
CA LEU A 69 20.79 8.94 -32.09
C LEU A 69 19.33 8.83 -32.54
N PHE A 70 18.59 9.94 -32.55
CA PHE A 70 17.20 9.94 -33.01
C PHE A 70 17.08 9.61 -34.51
N ALA A 71 17.92 10.22 -35.35
CA ALA A 71 17.85 10.03 -36.79
C ALA A 71 18.34 8.65 -37.25
N LEU A 72 19.47 8.16 -36.72
CA LEU A 72 20.15 6.96 -37.22
C LEU A 72 19.83 5.69 -36.43
N LYS A 73 19.60 5.79 -35.12
CA LYS A 73 19.33 4.60 -34.29
C LYS A 73 17.86 4.33 -34.08
N THR A 74 16.99 5.32 -34.29
CA THR A 74 15.54 5.16 -34.12
C THR A 74 14.73 5.30 -35.41
N ASP A 75 15.38 5.38 -36.59
CA ASP A 75 14.71 5.59 -37.89
C ASP A 75 13.64 6.70 -37.86
N GLY A 76 13.87 7.74 -37.06
CA GLY A 76 12.92 8.85 -36.87
C GLY A 76 11.65 8.51 -36.07
N LYS A 77 11.54 7.33 -35.45
CA LYS A 77 10.43 6.88 -34.60
C LYS A 77 10.85 6.65 -33.14
N PRO A 78 11.20 7.70 -32.37
CA PRO A 78 11.72 7.55 -31.01
C PRO A 78 10.80 6.73 -30.08
N GLY A 79 9.48 6.85 -30.23
CA GLY A 79 8.50 6.14 -29.39
C GLY A 79 8.52 4.61 -29.54
N ALA A 80 9.07 4.07 -30.62
CA ALA A 80 9.20 2.63 -30.82
C ALA A 80 10.48 2.04 -30.18
N TYR A 81 11.47 2.89 -29.88
CA TYR A 81 12.79 2.45 -29.40
C TYR A 81 13.08 2.89 -27.96
N PHE A 82 12.53 4.03 -27.54
CA PHE A 82 12.65 4.55 -26.18
C PHE A 82 11.36 4.25 -25.41
N TYR A 83 11.15 2.98 -25.11
CA TYR A 83 10.09 2.58 -24.19
C TYR A 83 10.52 3.03 -22.78
N ARG A 84 9.72 3.88 -22.14
CA ARG A 84 9.80 4.06 -20.68
C ARG A 84 8.94 2.96 -20.09
N PRO A 85 9.52 1.88 -19.55
CA PRO A 85 8.72 0.84 -18.94
C PRO A 85 8.10 1.45 -17.68
N LEU A 86 6.83 1.84 -17.79
CA LEU A 86 6.01 2.00 -16.62
C LEU A 86 5.91 0.60 -16.00
N VAL A 87 6.58 0.40 -14.87
CA VAL A 87 6.70 -0.92 -14.23
C VAL A 87 5.44 -1.24 -13.44
N LEU A 88 4.78 -0.21 -12.90
CA LEU A 88 3.53 -0.34 -12.18
C LEU A 88 2.48 0.64 -12.73
N GLU A 89 1.32 0.11 -13.12
CA GLU A 89 0.08 0.86 -13.32
C GLU A 89 -1.04 0.18 -12.53
N ALA A 90 -1.54 0.83 -11.50
CA ALA A 90 -2.62 0.28 -10.67
C ALA A 90 -3.75 1.30 -10.51
N ARG A 91 -4.91 1.03 -11.12
CA ARG A 91 -6.08 1.92 -11.10
C ARG A 91 -7.17 1.43 -10.17
N LEU A 92 -7.37 2.11 -9.04
CA LEU A 92 -8.48 1.89 -8.12
C LEU A 92 -9.70 2.72 -8.51
N ASN A 93 -10.86 2.08 -8.64
CA ASN A 93 -12.12 2.75 -8.95
C ASN A 93 -12.57 3.74 -7.86
N GLN A 94 -12.13 3.54 -6.62
CA GLN A 94 -12.43 4.40 -5.49
C GLN A 94 -11.16 4.71 -4.69
N ALA A 95 -10.66 5.93 -4.81
CA ALA A 95 -9.52 6.45 -4.05
C ALA A 95 -9.76 6.40 -2.52
N ASN A 96 -11.03 6.44 -2.11
CA ASN A 96 -11.43 6.38 -0.70
C ASN A 96 -10.98 5.10 0.00
N VAL A 97 -10.82 3.98 -0.71
CA VAL A 97 -10.34 2.72 -0.13
C VAL A 97 -8.91 2.92 0.40
N LEU A 98 -7.98 3.35 -0.46
CA LEU A 98 -6.59 3.60 -0.06
C LEU A 98 -6.50 4.71 0.99
N LYS A 99 -7.32 5.75 0.88
CA LYS A 99 -7.40 6.83 1.87
C LYS A 99 -7.75 6.31 3.27
N LYS A 100 -8.80 5.50 3.39
CA LYS A 100 -9.22 4.89 4.65
C LYS A 100 -8.19 3.91 5.20
N VAL A 101 -7.54 3.12 4.33
CA VAL A 101 -6.44 2.24 4.73
C VAL A 101 -5.30 3.06 5.33
N VAL A 102 -4.80 4.07 4.61
CA VAL A 102 -3.71 4.95 5.08
C VAL A 102 -4.08 5.65 6.38
N ASP A 103 -5.32 6.14 6.49
CA ASP A 103 -5.82 6.77 7.72
C ASP A 103 -5.86 5.82 8.93
N ALA A 104 -6.05 4.52 8.72
CA ALA A 104 -6.04 3.52 9.78
C ALA A 104 -4.62 3.14 10.23
N ILE A 105 -3.63 3.19 9.34
CA ILE A 105 -2.26 2.72 9.61
C ILE A 105 -1.27 3.84 10.01
N LYS A 106 -1.52 5.09 9.61
CA LYS A 106 -0.58 6.22 9.81
C LYS A 106 -0.21 6.52 11.27
N ASP A 107 -1.06 6.12 12.22
CA ASP A 107 -0.84 6.35 13.65
C ASP A 107 -0.06 5.19 14.31
N LEU A 108 0.14 4.09 13.57
CA LEU A 108 0.95 2.94 13.98
C LEU A 108 2.34 3.00 13.36
N VAL A 109 2.43 3.41 12.09
CA VAL A 109 3.65 3.36 11.28
C VAL A 109 3.85 4.71 10.57
N GLN A 110 5.07 5.22 10.56
CA GLN A 110 5.41 6.49 9.90
C GLN A 110 5.83 6.28 8.44
N ASP A 111 6.68 5.28 8.21
CA ASP A 111 7.29 4.96 6.92
C ASP A 111 7.13 3.47 6.67
N CYS A 112 6.72 3.08 5.46
CA CYS A 112 6.58 1.67 5.09
C CYS A 112 6.77 1.45 3.59
N ASN A 113 7.08 0.21 3.22
CA ASN A 113 7.10 -0.23 1.84
C ASN A 113 5.71 -0.71 1.40
N PHE A 114 5.30 -0.27 0.22
CA PHE A 114 4.23 -0.88 -0.55
C PHE A 114 4.85 -1.82 -1.58
N ASP A 115 4.76 -3.12 -1.34
CA ASP A 115 5.33 -4.15 -2.20
C ASP A 115 4.33 -4.48 -3.30
N CYS A 116 4.68 -4.14 -4.53
CA CYS A 116 3.86 -4.37 -5.70
C CYS A 116 4.43 -5.55 -6.49
N ASN A 117 3.57 -6.50 -6.82
CA ASN A 117 3.89 -7.67 -7.66
C ASN A 117 2.67 -8.04 -8.52
N ASP A 118 2.73 -9.17 -9.22
CA ASP A 118 1.65 -9.70 -10.06
C ASP A 118 0.35 -9.99 -9.30
N SER A 119 0.46 -10.32 -8.01
CA SER A 119 -0.65 -10.67 -7.13
C SER A 119 -1.38 -9.44 -6.58
N GLY A 120 -0.74 -8.26 -6.57
CA GLY A 120 -1.34 -7.02 -6.09
C GLY A 120 -0.36 -6.08 -5.41
N ILE A 121 -0.87 -5.22 -4.53
CA ILE A 121 -0.11 -4.31 -3.68
C ILE A 121 -0.27 -4.75 -2.23
N ALA A 122 0.83 -5.16 -1.61
CA ALA A 122 0.91 -5.55 -0.22
C ALA A 122 1.62 -4.47 0.61
N LEU A 123 1.34 -4.47 1.91
CA LEU A 123 2.08 -3.69 2.89
C LEU A 123 2.14 -4.51 4.16
N GLN A 124 3.32 -4.66 4.73
CA GLN A 124 3.50 -5.21 6.06
C GLN A 124 4.33 -4.23 6.85
N ALA A 125 4.01 -3.94 8.12
CA ALA A 125 4.84 -3.10 8.97
C ALA A 125 4.59 -3.34 10.46
N MET A 126 5.61 -3.16 11.27
CA MET A 126 5.52 -3.16 12.73
C MET A 126 5.45 -1.74 13.26
N ASP A 127 4.78 -1.56 14.41
CA ASP A 127 4.84 -0.31 15.15
C ASP A 127 6.20 -0.11 15.84
N ASN A 128 6.47 1.11 16.30
CA ASN A 128 7.74 1.45 16.97
C ASN A 128 8.03 0.62 18.24
N SER A 129 7.02 0.04 18.88
CA SER A 129 7.19 -0.80 20.06
C SER A 129 7.34 -2.29 19.75
N HIS A 130 7.17 -2.69 18.47
CA HIS A 130 7.15 -4.09 18.02
C HIS A 130 6.09 -4.96 18.71
N VAL A 131 4.98 -4.34 19.15
CA VAL A 131 3.84 -5.02 19.82
C VAL A 131 2.69 -5.24 18.84
N ALA A 132 2.57 -4.39 17.83
CA ALA A 132 1.54 -4.47 16.80
C ALA A 132 2.14 -4.57 15.40
N LEU A 133 1.56 -5.44 14.58
CA LEU A 133 1.90 -5.59 13.16
C LEU A 133 0.67 -5.33 12.31
N VAL A 134 0.83 -4.55 11.24
CA VAL A 134 -0.18 -4.38 10.20
C VAL A 134 0.22 -5.18 8.97
N SER A 135 -0.75 -5.85 8.36
CA SER A 135 -0.64 -6.55 7.10
C SER A 135 -1.84 -6.21 6.22
N MET A 136 -1.58 -5.54 5.11
CA MET A 136 -2.56 -5.19 4.09
C MET A 136 -2.24 -5.93 2.80
N MET A 137 -3.28 -6.42 2.13
CA MET A 137 -3.17 -6.94 0.77
C MET A 137 -4.34 -6.38 -0.05
N LEU A 138 -4.02 -5.61 -1.08
CA LEU A 138 -4.95 -5.25 -2.15
C LEU A 138 -4.61 -6.14 -3.34
N LYS A 139 -5.46 -7.12 -3.64
CA LYS A 139 -5.22 -8.03 -4.76
C LYS A 139 -5.33 -7.31 -6.10
N SER A 140 -4.69 -7.85 -7.13
CA SER A 140 -4.71 -7.28 -8.48
C SER A 140 -6.14 -7.10 -9.02
N GLU A 141 -7.09 -7.96 -8.62
CA GLU A 141 -8.50 -7.86 -8.99
C GLU A 141 -9.21 -6.61 -8.45
N ALA A 142 -8.70 -6.01 -7.35
CA ALA A 142 -9.24 -4.77 -6.81
C ALA A 142 -8.94 -3.55 -7.71
N PHE A 143 -8.07 -3.72 -8.71
CA PHE A 143 -7.62 -2.66 -9.63
C PHE A 143 -8.08 -2.96 -11.06
N SER A 144 -8.39 -1.91 -11.82
CA SER A 144 -8.87 -2.01 -13.20
C SER A 144 -8.46 -0.78 -14.02
N PRO A 145 -7.37 -0.81 -14.81
CA PRO A 145 -6.44 -1.94 -15.00
C PRO A 145 -5.40 -2.08 -13.87
N PHE A 146 -4.79 -3.27 -13.79
CA PHE A 146 -3.60 -3.56 -13.00
C PHE A 146 -2.48 -4.10 -13.89
N ARG A 147 -1.28 -3.56 -13.75
CA ARG A 147 -0.07 -4.05 -14.39
C ARG A 147 1.10 -3.86 -13.45
N CYS A 148 1.82 -4.94 -13.17
CA CYS A 148 3.09 -4.90 -12.44
C CYS A 148 4.09 -5.81 -13.18
N ASP A 149 5.02 -5.22 -13.92
CA ASP A 149 5.94 -5.96 -14.78
C ASP A 149 7.07 -6.64 -13.99
N ARG A 150 7.42 -6.09 -12.82
CA ARG A 150 8.46 -6.58 -11.91
C ARG A 150 8.10 -6.25 -10.48
N ASN A 151 8.55 -7.09 -9.55
CA ASN A 151 8.43 -6.81 -8.12
C ASN A 151 9.15 -5.51 -7.77
N ILE A 152 8.42 -4.62 -7.11
CA ILE A 152 8.91 -3.29 -6.76
C ILE A 152 8.40 -2.90 -5.37
N ALA A 153 9.28 -2.40 -4.53
CA ALA A 153 8.94 -1.85 -3.23
C ALA A 153 8.91 -0.32 -3.32
N LEU A 154 7.78 0.28 -2.96
CA LEU A 154 7.61 1.73 -2.92
C LEU A 154 7.68 2.19 -1.46
N GLY A 155 8.87 2.64 -1.02
CA GLY A 155 9.04 3.20 0.32
C GLY A 155 8.46 4.59 0.43
N ILE A 156 7.40 4.75 1.23
CA ILE A 156 6.61 5.98 1.31
C ILE A 156 6.42 6.40 2.77
N ASN A 157 6.64 7.69 3.05
CA ASN A 157 6.21 8.32 4.29
C ASN A 157 4.68 8.48 4.29
N LEU A 158 4.00 7.80 5.23
CA LEU A 158 2.53 7.79 5.34
C LEU A 158 1.96 9.17 5.69
N GLY A 159 2.72 10.02 6.38
CA GLY A 159 2.34 11.41 6.63
C GLY A 159 2.24 12.24 5.34
N SER A 160 3.19 12.07 4.42
CA SER A 160 3.18 12.70 3.09
C SER A 160 2.08 12.13 2.21
N LEU A 161 1.91 10.81 2.19
CA LEU A 161 0.85 10.14 1.45
C LEU A 161 -0.54 10.60 1.92
N THR A 162 -0.76 10.72 3.24
CA THR A 162 -2.01 11.24 3.80
C THR A 162 -2.32 12.66 3.30
N LYS A 163 -1.32 13.53 3.18
CA LYS A 163 -1.52 14.91 2.67
C LYS A 163 -1.96 14.91 1.21
N VAL A 164 -1.38 14.05 0.39
CA VAL A 164 -1.75 13.91 -1.03
C VAL A 164 -3.13 13.30 -1.18
N LEU A 165 -3.45 12.23 -0.44
CA LEU A 165 -4.77 11.58 -0.46
C LEU A 165 -5.92 12.48 0.04
N ARG A 166 -5.62 13.57 0.77
CA ARG A 166 -6.63 14.58 1.12
C ARG A 166 -7.13 15.36 -0.08
N ALA A 167 -6.34 15.47 -1.16
CA ALA A 167 -6.75 16.17 -2.38
C ALA A 167 -7.80 15.38 -3.19
N ALA A 168 -7.91 14.07 -2.93
CA ALA A 168 -8.87 13.18 -3.57
C ALA A 168 -10.26 13.26 -2.90
N GLY A 169 -11.29 13.39 -3.74
CA GLY A 169 -12.68 13.17 -3.37
C GLY A 169 -12.96 11.68 -3.11
N SER A 170 -14.05 11.40 -2.40
CA SER A 170 -14.42 10.03 -2.01
C SER A 170 -14.77 9.12 -3.21
N ASP A 171 -15.24 9.73 -4.30
CA ASP A 171 -15.66 9.06 -5.53
C ASP A 171 -14.62 9.16 -6.66
N ASP A 172 -13.47 9.77 -6.40
CA ASP A 172 -12.42 9.90 -7.40
C ASP A 172 -11.75 8.56 -7.65
N ILE A 173 -11.33 8.35 -8.89
CA ILE A 173 -10.54 7.22 -9.33
C ILE A 173 -9.08 7.54 -9.05
N LEU A 174 -8.35 6.60 -8.46
CA LEU A 174 -6.91 6.74 -8.19
C LEU A 174 -6.12 5.85 -9.14
N THR A 175 -5.13 6.40 -9.83
CA THR A 175 -4.15 5.63 -10.60
C THR A 175 -2.77 5.84 -9.98
N ILE A 176 -2.12 4.75 -9.61
CA ILE A 176 -0.75 4.72 -9.08
C ILE A 176 0.18 4.30 -10.21
N LYS A 177 1.22 5.10 -10.44
CA LYS A 177 2.20 4.91 -11.51
C LYS A 177 3.61 4.97 -10.97
N ALA A 178 4.43 4.01 -11.37
CA ALA A 178 5.86 4.01 -11.06
C ALA A 178 6.69 3.49 -12.25
N GLU A 179 7.85 4.14 -12.48
CA GLU A 179 8.85 3.71 -13.46
C GLU A 179 9.74 2.57 -12.89
N ASP A 180 10.68 2.06 -13.68
CA ASP A 180 11.70 1.09 -13.23
C ASP A 180 12.74 1.78 -12.34
N ALA A 181 12.96 1.28 -11.12
CA ALA A 181 13.76 1.92 -10.07
C ALA A 181 13.37 3.40 -9.82
N PRO A 182 12.14 3.65 -9.32
CA PRO A 182 11.59 4.98 -9.21
C PRO A 182 12.17 5.75 -8.03
N ASP A 183 12.55 7.01 -8.26
CA ASP A 183 12.79 7.99 -7.20
C ASP A 183 11.47 8.62 -6.71
N VAL A 184 10.41 8.50 -7.51
CA VAL A 184 9.09 9.09 -7.26
C VAL A 184 7.97 8.14 -7.66
N VAL A 185 6.90 8.11 -6.87
CA VAL A 185 5.63 7.51 -7.27
C VAL A 185 4.65 8.61 -7.69
N ASN A 186 3.99 8.40 -8.81
CA ASN A 186 3.01 9.31 -9.37
C ASN A 186 1.60 8.85 -9.02
N LEU A 187 0.80 9.74 -8.43
CA LEU A 187 -0.58 9.52 -8.05
C LEU A 187 -1.49 10.43 -8.86
N VAL A 188 -2.35 9.84 -9.67
CA VAL A 188 -3.33 10.54 -10.50
C VAL A 188 -4.73 10.32 -9.94
N PHE A 189 -5.43 11.41 -9.60
CA PHE A 189 -6.82 11.40 -9.20
C PHE A 189 -7.70 11.94 -10.31
N GLU A 190 -8.71 11.18 -10.71
CA GLU A 190 -9.66 11.55 -11.77
C GLU A 190 -11.08 11.53 -11.22
N THR A 191 -11.87 12.57 -11.50
CA THR A 191 -13.32 12.49 -11.22
C THR A 191 -13.99 11.52 -12.18
N LYS A 192 -15.11 10.88 -11.78
CA LYS A 192 -15.89 9.98 -12.67
C LYS A 192 -16.34 10.63 -13.98
N SER A 193 -16.54 11.95 -13.97
CA SER A 193 -16.89 12.75 -15.15
C SER A 193 -15.70 13.10 -16.04
N ALA A 194 -14.48 12.73 -15.64
CA ALA A 194 -13.20 13.12 -16.25
C ALA A 194 -13.00 14.65 -16.41
N ALA A 195 -13.82 15.46 -15.72
CA ALA A 195 -13.76 16.92 -15.79
C ALA A 195 -12.56 17.49 -15.02
N ARG A 196 -12.09 16.78 -13.99
CA ARG A 196 -10.92 17.15 -13.19
C ARG A 196 -9.98 15.96 -13.10
N ILE A 197 -8.72 16.24 -13.40
CA ILE A 197 -7.58 15.33 -13.25
C ILE A 197 -6.56 16.07 -12.38
N SER A 198 -6.03 15.43 -11.35
CA SER A 198 -5.02 16.00 -10.45
C SER A 198 -3.89 15.00 -10.30
N GLU A 199 -2.66 15.45 -10.50
CA GLU A 199 -1.47 14.61 -10.54
C GLU A 199 -0.48 15.08 -9.47
N TYR A 200 0.06 14.13 -8.72
CA TYR A 200 0.94 14.39 -7.59
C TYR A 200 2.09 13.40 -7.58
N ASP A 201 3.32 13.92 -7.52
CA ASP A 201 4.51 13.11 -7.33
C ASP A 201 4.92 13.08 -5.86
N ILE A 202 5.12 11.89 -5.32
CA ILE A 202 5.67 11.66 -3.99
C ILE A 202 7.05 11.07 -4.13
N LYS A 203 8.03 11.68 -3.45
CA LYS A 203 9.39 11.12 -3.37
C LYS A 203 9.37 9.82 -2.58
N LEU A 204 10.00 8.81 -3.17
CA LEU A 204 10.23 7.54 -2.53
C LEU A 204 11.49 7.62 -1.66
N MET A 205 11.58 6.68 -0.72
CA MET A 205 12.71 6.54 0.17
C MET A 205 13.09 5.08 0.29
N ASP A 206 14.37 4.81 0.46
CA ASP A 206 14.85 3.46 0.72
C ASP A 206 14.53 3.09 2.17
N ILE A 207 13.67 2.09 2.35
CA ILE A 207 13.29 1.56 3.66
C ILE A 207 13.73 0.11 3.70
N ASP A 208 14.72 -0.16 4.55
CA ASP A 208 15.11 -1.53 4.87
C ASP A 208 14.05 -2.14 5.79
N GLN A 209 13.18 -2.95 5.19
CA GLN A 209 12.08 -3.58 5.90
C GLN A 209 12.23 -5.10 5.89
N GLU A 210 12.27 -5.70 7.08
CA GLU A 210 12.23 -7.15 7.23
C GLU A 210 10.79 -7.65 7.10
N HIS A 211 10.56 -8.54 6.12
CA HIS A 211 9.29 -9.25 6.00
C HIS A 211 9.22 -10.36 7.05
N LEU A 212 8.15 -10.33 7.84
CA LEU A 212 7.85 -11.38 8.79
C LEU A 212 6.92 -12.40 8.14
N GLY A 213 7.37 -13.65 8.09
CA GLY A 213 6.50 -14.75 7.69
C GLY A 213 5.39 -14.94 8.72
N ILE A 214 4.14 -14.70 8.33
CA ILE A 214 2.98 -14.96 9.19
C ILE A 214 2.55 -16.41 8.94
N PRO A 215 2.68 -17.34 9.91
CA PRO A 215 2.24 -18.71 9.74
C PRO A 215 0.71 -18.81 9.75
N GLU A 216 0.17 -19.74 8.98
CA GLU A 216 -1.22 -20.15 9.12
C GLU A 216 -1.39 -20.83 10.49
N THR A 217 -2.15 -20.19 11.38
CA THR A 217 -2.36 -20.66 12.75
C THR A 217 -3.84 -20.95 12.97
N ASP A 218 -4.13 -22.04 13.68
CA ASP A 218 -5.45 -22.33 14.18
C ASP A 218 -5.76 -21.45 15.40
N TYR A 219 -6.92 -20.82 15.37
CA TYR A 219 -7.40 -19.98 16.46
C TYR A 219 -8.39 -20.74 17.36
N ALA A 220 -8.34 -20.47 18.65
CA ALA A 220 -9.23 -21.07 19.64
C ALA A 220 -10.67 -20.54 19.52
N ALA A 221 -10.80 -19.25 19.21
CA ALA A 221 -12.08 -18.60 18.97
C ALA A 221 -11.99 -17.60 17.80
N THR A 222 -13.01 -17.61 16.95
CA THR A 222 -13.22 -16.65 15.87
C THR A 222 -14.55 -15.94 16.10
N ILE A 223 -14.52 -14.62 16.23
CA ILE A 223 -15.69 -13.78 16.47
C ILE A 223 -15.83 -12.79 15.33
N THR A 224 -16.96 -12.80 14.64
CA THR A 224 -17.33 -11.78 13.65
C THR A 224 -18.43 -10.91 14.24
N LEU A 225 -18.23 -9.61 14.27
CA LEU A 225 -19.18 -8.64 14.82
C LEU A 225 -19.22 -7.36 13.98
N PRO A 226 -20.26 -6.52 14.10
CA PRO A 226 -20.31 -5.24 13.41
C PRO A 226 -19.13 -4.33 13.81
N ALA A 227 -18.43 -3.77 12.81
CA ALA A 227 -17.27 -2.92 13.04
C ALA A 227 -17.60 -1.64 13.82
N ALA A 228 -18.81 -1.11 13.64
CA ALA A 228 -19.32 0.04 14.38
C ALA A 228 -19.52 -0.28 15.88
N GLU A 229 -20.00 -1.49 16.20
CA GLU A 229 -20.20 -1.92 17.58
C GLU A 229 -18.86 -2.18 18.27
N PHE A 230 -17.92 -2.84 17.59
CA PHE A 230 -16.55 -3.02 18.10
C PHE A 230 -15.88 -1.67 18.39
N GLN A 231 -15.98 -0.70 17.48
CA GLN A 231 -15.46 0.64 17.67
C GLN A 231 -16.08 1.35 18.87
N ARG A 232 -17.40 1.19 19.07
CA ARG A 232 -18.10 1.75 20.23
C ARG A 232 -17.58 1.14 21.53
N ILE A 233 -17.46 -0.19 21.60
CA ILE A 233 -16.95 -0.91 22.77
C ILE A 233 -15.54 -0.44 23.12
N CYS A 234 -14.61 -0.39 22.15
CA CYS A 234 -13.24 0.06 22.41
C CYS A 234 -13.18 1.51 22.91
N ARG A 235 -14.01 2.40 22.36
CA ARG A 235 -14.07 3.80 22.81
C ARG A 235 -14.64 3.93 24.22
N ASP A 236 -15.74 3.24 24.49
CA ASP A 236 -16.47 3.36 25.76
C ASP A 236 -15.64 2.74 26.91
N LEU A 237 -14.99 1.59 26.70
CA LEU A 237 -14.08 0.98 27.68
C LEU A 237 -12.75 1.73 27.80
N GLY A 238 -12.27 2.34 26.71
CA GLY A 238 -11.05 3.18 26.70
C GLY A 238 -11.14 4.42 27.57
N ALA A 239 -12.34 4.86 27.94
CA ALA A 239 -12.54 5.95 28.90
C ALA A 239 -12.36 5.51 30.36
N LEU A 240 -12.42 4.20 30.65
CA LEU A 240 -12.35 3.63 32.00
C LEU A 240 -10.99 3.02 32.32
N SER A 241 -10.34 2.37 31.34
CA SER A 241 -9.06 1.69 31.51
C SER A 241 -8.23 1.72 30.22
N GLU A 242 -6.93 1.50 30.35
CA GLU A 242 -6.02 1.34 29.21
C GLU A 242 -6.00 -0.10 28.66
N SER A 243 -6.59 -1.05 29.38
CA SER A 243 -6.58 -2.47 29.03
C SER A 243 -8.00 -3.04 28.98
N VAL A 244 -8.23 -3.99 28.08
CA VAL A 244 -9.47 -4.76 27.97
C VAL A 244 -9.16 -6.25 27.99
N SER A 245 -9.87 -6.99 28.83
CA SER A 245 -9.96 -8.44 28.77
C SER A 245 -11.04 -8.84 27.78
N ILE A 246 -10.68 -9.64 26.78
CA ILE A 246 -11.60 -10.24 25.81
C ILE A 246 -11.71 -11.72 26.16
N GLU A 247 -12.90 -12.10 26.61
CA GLU A 247 -13.21 -13.46 27.07
C GLU A 247 -14.26 -14.07 26.15
N CYS A 248 -13.95 -15.20 25.53
CA CYS A 248 -14.89 -15.96 24.71
C CYS A 248 -15.28 -17.25 25.43
N THR A 249 -16.57 -17.41 25.71
CA THR A 249 -17.13 -18.60 26.36
C THR A 249 -18.37 -19.09 25.60
N LYS A 250 -18.97 -20.19 26.08
CA LYS A 250 -20.25 -20.69 25.55
C LYS A 250 -21.41 -19.70 25.69
N GLU A 251 -21.32 -18.73 26.62
CA GLU A 251 -22.37 -17.75 26.84
C GLU A 251 -22.30 -16.55 25.88
N GLY A 252 -21.19 -16.39 25.17
CA GLY A 252 -20.91 -15.27 24.26
C GLY A 252 -19.49 -14.73 24.43
N VAL A 253 -19.25 -13.56 23.81
CA VAL A 253 -18.01 -12.80 23.97
C VAL A 253 -18.23 -11.67 24.98
N LYS A 254 -17.31 -11.52 25.92
CA LYS A 254 -17.31 -10.49 26.95
C LYS A 254 -16.07 -9.63 26.82
N PHE A 255 -16.29 -8.33 26.77
CA PHE A 255 -15.27 -7.30 26.85
C PHE A 255 -15.34 -6.68 28.23
N ALA A 256 -14.29 -6.81 29.03
CA ALA A 256 -14.26 -6.31 30.40
C ALA A 256 -13.02 -5.45 30.66
N CYS A 257 -13.17 -4.40 31.44
CA CYS A 257 -12.05 -3.59 31.89
C CYS A 257 -12.21 -3.22 33.36
N SER A 258 -11.08 -3.00 34.02
CA SER A 258 -11.01 -2.47 35.38
C SER A 258 -9.98 -1.36 35.37
N GLY A 259 -10.35 -0.19 35.90
CA GLY A 259 -9.46 0.96 36.04
C GLY A 259 -9.78 1.77 37.29
N ASP A 260 -9.05 2.86 37.50
CA ASP A 260 -9.11 3.64 38.75
C ASP A 260 -10.48 4.30 38.98
N ILE A 261 -11.15 4.69 37.89
CA ILE A 261 -12.45 5.37 37.92
C ILE A 261 -13.59 4.35 38.14
N GLY A 262 -13.40 3.09 37.75
CA GLY A 262 -14.39 2.03 37.86
C GLY A 262 -14.12 0.84 36.94
N SER A 263 -15.04 -0.12 36.93
CA SER A 263 -15.04 -1.26 36.03
C SER A 263 -16.21 -1.20 35.07
N GLY A 264 -16.03 -1.77 33.87
CA GLY A 264 -17.05 -1.84 32.83
C GLY A 264 -16.99 -3.19 32.12
N SER A 265 -18.16 -3.71 31.73
CA SER A 265 -18.24 -4.94 30.94
C SER A 265 -19.36 -4.87 29.92
N VAL A 266 -19.09 -5.35 28.71
CA VAL A 266 -20.05 -5.51 27.61
C VAL A 266 -20.06 -6.98 27.21
N ILE A 267 -21.23 -7.60 27.11
CA ILE A 267 -21.39 -9.00 26.70
C ILE A 267 -22.20 -9.00 25.40
N LEU A 268 -21.62 -9.57 24.34
CA LEU A 268 -22.32 -9.80 23.08
C LEU A 268 -22.64 -11.29 22.96
N LYS A 269 -23.89 -11.57 22.58
CA LYS A 269 -24.39 -12.92 22.36
C LYS A 269 -24.83 -13.05 20.91
N GLN A 270 -24.76 -14.26 20.39
CA GLN A 270 -25.31 -14.57 19.07
C GLN A 270 -26.84 -14.51 19.15
N ASP A 271 -27.45 -13.61 18.37
CA ASP A 271 -28.90 -13.53 18.22
C ASP A 271 -29.32 -14.22 16.92
N PRO A 272 -29.95 -15.40 16.98
CA PRO A 272 -30.39 -16.14 15.79
C PRO A 272 -31.57 -15.50 15.07
N SER A 273 -32.15 -14.41 15.60
CA SER A 273 -33.34 -13.74 15.05
C SER A 273 -33.00 -12.65 14.04
N LEU A 274 -31.72 -12.27 13.90
CA LEU A 274 -31.27 -11.23 13.00
C LEU A 274 -31.17 -11.76 11.56
N GLU A 275 -32.00 -11.21 10.66
CA GLU A 275 -32.00 -11.59 9.24
C GLU A 275 -30.82 -10.99 8.45
N LYS A 276 -30.19 -9.92 8.96
CA LYS A 276 -29.04 -9.29 8.32
C LYS A 276 -27.73 -9.80 8.89
N GLU A 277 -26.95 -10.50 8.07
CA GLU A 277 -25.61 -10.99 8.42
C GLU A 277 -24.66 -9.86 8.85
N SER A 278 -24.81 -8.64 8.30
CA SER A 278 -23.95 -7.49 8.63
C SER A 278 -24.15 -6.93 10.05
N GLU A 279 -25.28 -7.24 10.68
CA GLU A 279 -25.62 -6.79 12.04
C GLU A 279 -25.45 -7.93 13.07
N ALA A 280 -25.27 -9.17 12.60
CA ALA A 280 -25.19 -10.34 13.45
C ALA A 280 -23.79 -10.51 14.08
N VAL A 281 -23.78 -11.09 15.28
CA VAL A 281 -22.56 -11.54 15.94
C VAL A 281 -22.43 -13.05 15.74
N LEU A 282 -21.38 -13.48 15.06
CA LEU A 282 -21.07 -14.89 14.81
C LEU A 282 -19.89 -15.29 15.69
N ILE A 283 -20.04 -16.37 16.45
CA ILE A 283 -19.01 -16.86 17.37
C ILE A 283 -18.74 -18.33 17.05
N GLU A 284 -17.55 -18.61 16.55
CA GLU A 284 -17.03 -19.96 16.36
C GLU A 284 -15.98 -20.21 17.43
N MET A 285 -16.31 -21.05 18.42
CA MET A 285 -15.44 -21.33 19.56
C MET A 285 -15.09 -22.81 19.61
N ASN A 286 -13.80 -23.11 19.48
CA ASN A 286 -13.23 -24.44 19.71
C ASN A 286 -12.90 -24.61 21.20
N GLU A 287 -12.21 -23.61 21.78
CA GLU A 287 -11.79 -23.61 23.17
C GLU A 287 -12.06 -22.24 23.82
N PRO A 288 -12.44 -22.19 25.12
CA PRO A 288 -12.57 -20.94 25.85
C PRO A 288 -11.23 -20.21 25.93
N VAL A 289 -11.23 -18.90 25.68
CA VAL A 289 -10.02 -18.08 25.69
C VAL A 289 -10.31 -16.75 26.38
N SER A 290 -9.36 -16.30 27.19
CA SER A 290 -9.43 -15.03 27.92
C SER A 290 -8.07 -14.35 27.87
N LEU A 291 -7.98 -13.24 27.13
CA LEU A 291 -6.73 -12.52 26.92
C LEU A 291 -6.92 -11.02 27.14
N THR A 292 -5.89 -10.37 27.67
CA THR A 292 -5.90 -8.93 27.91
C THR A 292 -5.13 -8.19 26.83
N PHE A 293 -5.68 -7.10 26.31
CA PHE A 293 -5.07 -6.29 25.25
C PHE A 293 -5.07 -4.81 25.60
N SER A 294 -4.19 -4.05 24.95
CA SER A 294 -4.12 -2.59 25.08
C SER A 294 -5.23 -1.91 24.26
N LEU A 295 -6.10 -1.17 24.92
CA LEU A 295 -7.19 -0.42 24.28
C LEU A 295 -6.69 0.71 23.37
N LYS A 296 -5.47 1.22 23.62
CA LYS A 296 -4.82 2.20 22.74
C LYS A 296 -4.64 1.67 21.32
N TYR A 297 -4.16 0.43 21.18
CA TYR A 297 -3.97 -0.20 19.86
C TYR A 297 -5.32 -0.57 19.23
N LEU A 298 -6.24 -1.16 19.99
CA LEU A 298 -7.55 -1.51 19.47
C LEU A 298 -8.33 -0.30 18.95
N THR A 299 -8.25 0.84 19.66
CA THR A 299 -8.86 2.11 19.21
C THR A 299 -8.24 2.61 17.90
N ASN A 300 -6.94 2.41 17.69
CA ASN A 300 -6.30 2.71 16.41
C ASN A 300 -6.80 1.78 15.30
N PHE A 301 -6.91 0.48 15.55
CA PHE A 301 -7.43 -0.47 14.56
C PHE A 301 -8.89 -0.18 14.19
N CYS A 302 -9.70 0.34 15.11
CA CYS A 302 -11.07 0.77 14.85
C CYS A 302 -11.19 1.95 13.86
N LYS A 303 -10.10 2.60 13.47
CA LYS A 303 -10.12 3.58 12.37
C LYS A 303 -10.39 2.92 11.02
N ALA A 304 -10.14 1.62 10.91
CA ALA A 304 -10.47 0.80 9.75
C ALA A 304 -11.96 0.44 9.65
N SER A 305 -12.81 0.75 10.64
CA SER A 305 -14.26 0.44 10.59
C SER A 305 -14.99 1.07 9.41
N GLY A 306 -14.42 2.09 8.76
CA GLY A 306 -14.98 2.64 7.53
C GLY A 306 -14.75 1.77 6.28
N LEU A 307 -13.91 0.73 6.35
CA LEU A 307 -13.55 -0.13 5.23
C LEU A 307 -14.48 -1.34 5.06
N SER A 308 -15.05 -1.83 6.16
CA SER A 308 -15.89 -3.02 6.22
C SER A 308 -16.99 -2.82 7.26
N ASP A 309 -18.18 -3.33 6.98
CA ASP A 309 -19.31 -3.28 7.92
C ASP A 309 -19.12 -4.20 9.13
N SER A 310 -18.34 -5.28 8.96
CA SER A 310 -17.99 -6.25 9.99
C SER A 310 -16.48 -6.33 10.22
N VAL A 311 -16.10 -6.72 11.43
CA VAL A 311 -14.73 -7.01 11.84
C VAL A 311 -14.65 -8.45 12.37
N LYS A 312 -13.57 -9.14 12.04
CA LYS A 312 -13.28 -10.50 12.52
C LYS A 312 -12.14 -10.47 13.53
N LEU A 313 -12.37 -11.02 14.71
CA LEU A 313 -11.40 -11.17 15.80
C LEU A 313 -11.05 -12.65 15.95
N CYS A 314 -9.77 -13.00 15.85
CA CYS A 314 -9.32 -14.37 16.08
C CYS A 314 -8.37 -14.40 17.28
N LEU A 315 -8.72 -15.21 18.28
CA LEU A 315 -8.04 -15.31 19.57
C LEU A 315 -7.48 -16.70 19.78
N SER A 316 -6.29 -16.77 20.37
CA SER A 316 -5.67 -17.98 20.87
C SER A 316 -4.58 -17.60 21.88
N SER A 317 -4.36 -18.41 22.91
CA SER A 317 -3.43 -18.09 24.00
C SER A 317 -1.96 -18.04 23.57
N GLU A 318 -1.61 -18.70 22.47
CA GLU A 318 -0.23 -18.85 22.01
C GLU A 318 0.16 -17.87 20.90
N VAL A 319 -0.81 -17.18 20.29
CA VAL A 319 -0.57 -16.27 19.17
C VAL A 319 -1.20 -14.89 19.37
N PRO A 320 -0.69 -13.85 18.69
CA PRO A 320 -1.29 -12.52 18.74
C PRO A 320 -2.76 -12.53 18.31
N LEU A 321 -3.53 -11.60 18.88
CA LEU A 321 -4.89 -11.32 18.41
C LEU A 321 -4.83 -10.84 16.96
N LEU A 322 -5.60 -11.50 16.08
CA LEU A 322 -5.84 -11.05 14.72
C LEU A 322 -7.14 -10.25 14.66
N VAL A 323 -7.06 -9.01 14.19
CA VAL A 323 -8.19 -8.14 13.86
C VAL A 323 -8.22 -7.94 12.34
N GLU A 324 -9.19 -8.51 11.66
CA GLU A 324 -9.31 -8.48 10.21
C GLU A 324 -10.53 -7.65 9.77
N TYR A 325 -10.27 -6.70 8.87
CA TYR A 325 -11.28 -6.00 8.08
C TYR A 325 -11.19 -6.52 6.64
N ALA A 326 -12.24 -7.20 6.18
CA ALA A 326 -12.34 -7.69 4.82
C ALA A 326 -12.56 -6.53 3.86
N LEU A 327 -11.87 -6.55 2.72
CA LEU A 327 -12.05 -5.59 1.62
C LEU A 327 -12.63 -6.33 0.40
N GLN A 328 -12.96 -5.57 -0.64
CA GLN A 328 -13.45 -6.14 -1.89
C GLN A 328 -12.41 -7.06 -2.55
N ASP A 329 -12.87 -7.99 -3.38
CA ASP A 329 -12.02 -8.87 -4.20
C ASP A 329 -11.00 -9.69 -3.40
N GLN A 330 -11.42 -10.19 -2.23
CA GLN A 330 -10.58 -10.97 -1.30
C GLN A 330 -9.34 -10.20 -0.78
N SER A 331 -9.35 -8.88 -0.91
CA SER A 331 -8.37 -8.00 -0.27
C SER A 331 -8.65 -7.91 1.23
N TYR A 332 -7.66 -7.52 2.03
CA TYR A 332 -7.83 -7.43 3.48
C TYR A 332 -6.92 -6.38 4.12
N LEU A 333 -7.33 -5.93 5.30
CA LEU A 333 -6.50 -5.21 6.24
C LEU A 333 -6.52 -5.95 7.59
N ARG A 334 -5.37 -6.51 7.96
CA ARG A 334 -5.17 -7.31 9.17
C ARG A 334 -4.26 -6.59 10.13
N PHE A 335 -4.63 -6.60 11.41
CA PHE A 335 -3.79 -6.15 12.51
C PHE A 335 -3.53 -7.32 13.45
N TYR A 336 -2.28 -7.46 13.87
CA TYR A 336 -1.85 -8.41 14.87
C TYR A 336 -1.43 -7.65 16.12
N LEU A 337 -1.91 -8.08 17.29
CA LEU A 337 -1.60 -7.44 18.56
C LEU A 337 -1.23 -8.48 19.59
N ALA A 338 -0.02 -8.37 20.14
CA ALA A 338 0.40 -9.23 21.23
C ALA A 338 -0.46 -8.99 22.48
N PRO A 339 -0.87 -10.05 23.19
CA PRO A 339 -1.58 -9.91 24.45
C PRO A 339 -0.65 -9.27 25.50
N LYS A 340 -1.25 -8.54 26.44
CA LYS A 340 -0.58 -8.19 27.69
C LYS A 340 -0.47 -9.46 28.50
N ILE A 341 0.75 -9.88 28.79
CA ILE A 341 1.02 -10.91 29.79
C ILE A 341 0.57 -10.30 31.12
N GLY A 342 -0.43 -10.91 31.76
CA GLY A 342 -0.75 -10.54 33.13
C GLY A 342 0.44 -10.91 34.01
N ASP A 343 0.76 -10.10 35.01
CA ASP A 343 1.63 -10.57 36.08
C ASP A 343 0.94 -11.83 36.67
N GLU A 344 1.44 -13.01 36.30
CA GLU A 344 1.10 -14.23 37.02
C GLU A 344 1.66 -14.03 38.44
N GLU A 345 0.79 -13.71 39.39
CA GLU A 345 1.10 -13.87 40.82
C GLU A 345 1.34 -15.34 41.16
#